data_AF-I0GMY0-F1
#
_entry.id   AF-I0GMY0-F1
#
_cell.length_a   1.000
_cell.length_b   1.000
_cell.length_c   1.000
_cell.angle_alpha   90.00
_cell.angle_beta   90.00
_cell.angle_gamma   90.00
#
_symmetry.space_group_name_H-M   'P 1'
#
loop_
_entity.id
_entity.type
_entity.pdbx_description
1 polymer ?
#
loop_
_entity_poly.entity_id
_entity_poly.type
_entity_poly.pdbx_seq_one_letter_code
_entity_poly.pdbx_strand_id
1 'polypeptide(L)'
;MDIVPILLQLVLVAFLIFMNGFFVAAEFACVKIRSSRLETLIAEGSRRAVYAKRLTDHLDASLSVTQLGITLASLGLGWVGEPAVAQLILPLTRLAGMDDMVGHTLSLVVAFSIITAGHIVLGELTPKTMAIQNVEKIMLSVALPMLIFHKVMYPFVWILNHVANWVTARMGFEAASESESAHTEEEIRLLMEESHRQGLIDDTEADFVDNVFDFTELNVREIMTPRTDMVVIYLEDSWQENMDVILSEQMTRYPICKEDKDHIIGFLHVKDLMKAMATGKRPNFRKLARKALVVPESMDVNVLLKTMQGSHSQMAIVVDEYGGTAGMVTIEDIMEEIVGDIQDEFDEERPTAEDRGDNVYSVDAKMLLEELEDILEITIEDEDVDSVGGWLYDQIGSEPKVGQMAAAAGNFFYVEEVEGARITRVLIKLAHELTEEHEEIV
;
A
#
# COMPACT_ATOMS: atom_id res chain seq x y z
N MET A 1 37.81 -1.25 -60.88
CA MET A 1 36.97 -1.52 -59.69
C MET A 1 35.54 -1.50 -60.16
N ASP A 2 34.81 -2.59 -60.00
CA ASP A 2 33.38 -2.57 -60.26
C ASP A 2 32.72 -1.80 -59.12
N ILE A 3 32.30 -0.57 -59.40
CA ILE A 3 31.76 0.37 -58.41
C ILE A 3 30.40 -0.13 -57.87
N VAL A 4 29.69 -0.92 -58.68
CA VAL A 4 28.32 -1.39 -58.39
C VAL A 4 28.27 -2.35 -57.18
N PRO A 5 29.11 -3.40 -57.08
CA PRO A 5 29.19 -4.25 -55.90
C PRO A 5 29.51 -3.51 -54.59
N ILE A 6 30.45 -2.57 -54.63
CA ILE A 6 30.86 -1.80 -53.44
C ILE A 6 29.71 -0.90 -52.98
N LEU A 7 29.06 -0.20 -53.91
CA LEU A 7 27.92 0.65 -53.59
C LEU A 7 26.78 -0.17 -52.98
N LEU A 8 26.50 -1.36 -53.51
CA LEU A 8 25.47 -2.26 -52.98
C LEU A 8 25.78 -2.69 -51.54
N GLN A 9 27.04 -3.01 -51.25
CA GLN A 9 27.48 -3.38 -49.90
C GLN A 9 27.35 -2.21 -48.92
N LEU A 10 27.73 -0.99 -49.31
CA LEU A 10 27.58 0.19 -48.46
C LEU A 10 26.12 0.53 -48.18
N VAL A 11 25.24 0.38 -49.18
CA VAL A 11 23.79 0.53 -48.99
C VAL A 11 23.27 -0.52 -48.02
N LEU A 12 23.74 -1.77 -48.13
CA LEU A 12 23.36 -2.84 -47.21
C LEU A 12 23.85 -2.57 -45.77
N VAL A 13 25.07 -2.04 -45.60
CA VAL A 13 25.61 -1.59 -44.30
C VAL A 13 24.75 -0.50 -43.69
N ALA A 14 24.43 0.54 -44.47
CA ALA A 14 23.56 1.63 -44.01
C ALA A 14 22.16 1.12 -43.64
N PHE A 15 21.61 0.19 -44.42
CA PHE A 15 20.34 -0.46 -44.13
C PHE A 15 20.38 -1.28 -42.84
N LEU A 16 21.46 -2.04 -42.59
CA LEU A 16 21.62 -2.83 -41.38
C LEU A 16 21.76 -1.95 -40.12
N ILE A 17 22.49 -0.83 -40.22
CA ILE A 17 22.56 0.18 -39.14
C ILE A 17 21.17 0.75 -38.86
N PHE A 18 20.43 1.12 -39.91
CA PHE A 18 19.07 1.62 -39.79
C PHE A 18 18.13 0.58 -39.15
N MET A 19 18.20 -0.67 -39.59
CA MET A 19 17.41 -1.77 -39.03
C MET A 19 17.71 -1.98 -37.55
N ASN A 20 18.98 -1.96 -37.15
CA ASN A 20 19.38 -2.01 -35.76
C ASN A 20 18.74 -0.86 -34.96
N GLY A 21 18.87 0.36 -35.46
CA GLY A 21 18.28 1.54 -34.84
C GLY A 21 16.75 1.50 -34.75
N PHE A 22 16.09 0.94 -35.76
CA PHE A 22 14.66 0.71 -35.74
C PHE A 22 14.24 -0.25 -34.62
N PHE A 23 14.95 -1.37 -34.44
CA PHE A 23 14.66 -2.31 -33.35
C PHE A 23 14.94 -1.71 -31.97
N VAL A 24 16.08 -1.02 -31.80
CA VAL A 24 16.40 -0.32 -30.55
C VAL A 24 15.35 0.74 -30.23
N ALA A 25 14.95 1.56 -31.19
CA ALA A 25 13.93 2.58 -30.96
C ALA A 25 12.59 1.97 -30.53
N ALA A 26 12.21 0.84 -31.11
CA ALA A 26 10.97 0.15 -30.75
C ALA A 26 11.03 -0.51 -29.38
N GLU A 27 12.13 -1.16 -29.03
CA GLU A 27 12.34 -1.74 -27.69
C GLU A 27 12.15 -0.67 -26.61
N PHE A 28 12.90 0.43 -26.69
CA PHE A 28 12.82 1.49 -25.68
C PHE A 28 11.47 2.22 -25.68
N ALA A 29 10.83 2.39 -26.83
CA ALA A 29 9.50 3.00 -26.89
C ALA A 29 8.42 2.07 -26.29
N CYS A 30 8.54 0.76 -26.49
CA CYS A 30 7.62 -0.25 -25.95
C CYS A 30 7.72 -0.35 -24.42
N VAL A 31 8.93 -0.31 -23.87
CA VAL A 31 9.16 -0.32 -22.42
C VAL A 31 8.71 0.99 -21.76
N LYS A 32 8.91 2.14 -22.41
CA LYS A 32 8.67 3.44 -21.77
C LYS A 32 7.21 3.92 -21.88
N ILE A 33 6.43 3.41 -22.84
CA ILE A 33 5.05 3.86 -23.04
C ILE A 33 4.14 3.30 -21.94
N ARG A 34 3.31 4.16 -21.35
CA ARG A 34 2.33 3.75 -20.33
C ARG A 34 1.09 3.16 -21.01
N SER A 35 0.58 2.03 -20.49
CA SER A 35 -0.63 1.37 -21.03
C SER A 35 -1.86 2.31 -21.00
N SER A 36 -2.04 3.04 -19.89
CA SER A 36 -3.13 4.04 -19.74
C SER A 36 -3.12 5.11 -20.84
N ARG A 37 -1.94 5.57 -21.26
CA ARG A 37 -1.81 6.54 -22.36
C ARG A 37 -2.25 5.96 -23.70
N LEU A 38 -1.96 4.68 -23.96
CA LEU A 38 -2.42 4.00 -25.17
C LEU A 38 -3.94 3.85 -25.18
N GLU A 39 -4.55 3.58 -24.02
CA GLU A 39 -6.01 3.53 -23.88
C GLU A 39 -6.67 4.87 -24.18
N THR A 40 -6.09 5.97 -23.67
CA THR A 40 -6.54 7.32 -24.01
C THR A 40 -6.52 7.55 -25.53
N LEU A 41 -5.41 7.22 -26.19
CA LEU A 41 -5.26 7.39 -27.65
C LEU A 41 -6.21 6.51 -28.46
N ILE A 42 -6.56 5.33 -27.95
CA ILE A 42 -7.57 4.45 -28.57
C ILE A 42 -8.96 5.08 -28.45
N ALA A 43 -9.30 5.63 -27.29
CA ALA A 43 -10.56 6.35 -27.07
C ALA A 43 -10.67 7.59 -27.98
N GLU A 44 -9.55 8.29 -28.23
CA GLU A 44 -9.43 9.39 -29.20
C GLU A 44 -9.47 8.94 -30.67
N GLY A 45 -9.55 7.63 -30.94
CA GLY A 45 -9.74 7.06 -32.28
C GLY A 45 -8.46 6.67 -33.03
N SER A 46 -7.30 6.63 -32.37
CA SER A 46 -6.04 6.25 -33.01
C SER A 46 -5.94 4.75 -33.30
N ARG A 47 -6.04 4.37 -34.57
CA ARG A 47 -5.83 2.96 -35.00
C ARG A 47 -4.42 2.45 -34.72
N ARG A 48 -3.41 3.32 -34.72
CA ARG A 48 -2.02 2.94 -34.42
C ARG A 48 -1.83 2.61 -32.94
N ALA A 49 -2.60 3.24 -32.05
CA ALA A 49 -2.55 2.95 -30.63
C ALA A 49 -3.06 1.54 -30.32
N VAL A 50 -4.03 1.03 -31.09
CA VAL A 50 -4.47 -0.37 -30.99
C VAL A 50 -3.34 -1.36 -31.29
N TYR A 51 -2.51 -1.06 -32.31
CA TYR A 51 -1.35 -1.90 -32.64
C TYR A 51 -0.25 -1.81 -31.58
N ALA A 52 0.01 -0.60 -31.07
CA ALA A 52 0.98 -0.41 -30.00
C ALA A 52 0.54 -1.14 -28.73
N LYS A 53 -0.75 -1.07 -28.37
CA LYS A 53 -1.33 -1.77 -27.21
C LYS A 53 -1.11 -3.28 -27.29
N ARG A 54 -1.35 -3.89 -28.46
CA ARG A 54 -1.08 -5.33 -28.64
C ARG A 54 0.37 -5.74 -28.40
N LEU A 55 1.33 -4.87 -28.74
CA LEU A 55 2.75 -5.14 -28.50
C LEU A 55 3.10 -5.00 -27.01
N THR A 56 2.54 -4.00 -26.33
CA THR A 56 2.80 -3.75 -24.90
C THR A 56 2.08 -4.75 -23.99
N ASP A 57 0.90 -5.23 -24.39
CA ASP A 57 0.15 -6.27 -23.64
C ASP A 57 0.91 -7.61 -23.59
N HIS A 58 1.86 -7.83 -24.51
CA HIS A 58 2.72 -9.02 -24.55
C HIS A 58 4.19 -8.56 -24.61
N LEU A 59 4.61 -7.81 -23.59
CA LEU A 59 5.90 -7.13 -23.59
C LEU A 59 7.07 -8.10 -23.75
N ASP A 60 7.09 -9.22 -23.02
CA ASP A 60 8.17 -10.21 -23.07
C ASP A 60 8.38 -10.80 -24.47
N ALA A 61 7.28 -11.15 -25.13
CA ALA A 61 7.32 -11.68 -26.49
C ALA A 61 7.76 -10.61 -27.50
N SER A 62 7.33 -9.36 -27.31
CA SER A 62 7.75 -8.22 -28.13
C SER A 62 9.25 -7.93 -27.95
N LEU A 63 9.74 -7.92 -26.70
CA LEU A 63 11.15 -7.73 -26.35
C LEU A 63 12.04 -8.83 -26.93
N SER A 64 11.63 -10.09 -26.81
CA SER A 64 12.35 -11.23 -27.37
C SER A 64 12.49 -11.11 -28.89
N VAL A 65 11.43 -10.68 -29.58
CA VAL A 65 11.45 -10.45 -31.03
C VAL A 65 12.36 -9.28 -31.39
N THR A 66 12.31 -8.16 -30.68
CA THR A 66 13.17 -7.00 -30.97
C THR A 66 14.64 -7.31 -30.73
N GLN A 67 14.97 -8.04 -29.66
CA GLN A 67 16.34 -8.49 -29.37
C GLN A 67 16.88 -9.40 -30.47
N LEU A 68 16.05 -10.31 -30.98
CA LEU A 68 16.43 -11.13 -32.14
C LEU A 68 16.70 -10.26 -33.38
N GLY A 69 15.89 -9.24 -33.62
CA GLY A 69 16.09 -8.26 -34.68
C GLY A 69 17.42 -7.49 -34.56
N ILE A 70 17.73 -6.95 -33.37
CA ILE A 70 18.99 -6.27 -33.04
C ILE A 70 20.17 -7.22 -33.28
N THR A 71 20.08 -8.45 -32.80
CA THR A 71 21.12 -9.47 -32.95
C THR A 71 21.38 -9.78 -34.43
N LEU A 72 20.33 -10.02 -35.22
CA LEU A 72 20.47 -10.32 -36.65
C LEU A 72 21.05 -9.13 -37.43
N ALA A 73 20.60 -7.91 -37.12
CA ALA A 73 21.12 -6.70 -37.75
C ALA A 73 22.60 -6.48 -37.41
N SER A 74 22.99 -6.67 -36.15
CA SER A 74 24.36 -6.51 -35.67
C SER A 74 25.31 -7.56 -36.24
N LEU A 75 24.92 -8.84 -36.25
CA LEU A 75 25.71 -9.91 -36.87
C LEU A 75 25.85 -9.73 -38.38
N GLY A 76 24.75 -9.36 -39.06
CA GLY A 76 24.77 -9.04 -40.48
C GLY A 76 25.68 -7.86 -40.79
N LEU A 77 25.68 -6.83 -39.93
CA LEU A 77 26.55 -5.67 -40.07
C LEU A 77 28.01 -6.04 -39.87
N GLY A 78 28.35 -6.91 -38.93
CA GLY A 78 29.70 -7.44 -38.77
C GLY A 78 30.15 -8.22 -40.01
N TRP A 79 29.29 -9.08 -40.54
CA TRP A 79 29.60 -9.92 -41.71
C TRP A 79 29.83 -9.10 -42.99
N VAL A 80 28.95 -8.13 -43.27
CA VAL A 80 28.97 -7.37 -44.52
C VAL A 80 29.79 -6.08 -44.39
N GLY A 81 29.78 -5.46 -43.23
CA GLY A 81 30.37 -4.15 -43.01
C GLY A 81 31.88 -4.13 -43.18
N GLU A 82 32.56 -5.06 -42.52
CA GLU A 82 34.03 -5.10 -42.52
C GLU A 82 34.59 -5.19 -43.96
N PRO A 83 34.19 -6.16 -44.80
CA PRO A 83 34.69 -6.25 -46.17
C PRO A 83 34.27 -5.04 -47.03
N ALA A 84 33.10 -4.46 -46.80
CA ALA A 84 32.61 -3.31 -47.57
C ALA A 84 33.47 -2.06 -47.35
N VAL A 85 33.81 -1.77 -46.09
CA VAL A 85 34.59 -0.59 -45.72
C VAL A 85 36.09 -0.83 -45.97
N ALA A 86 36.58 -2.05 -45.75
CA ALA A 86 37.97 -2.40 -46.03
C ALA A 86 38.32 -2.24 -47.52
N GLN A 87 37.41 -2.60 -48.43
CA GLN A 87 37.62 -2.40 -49.88
C GLN A 87 37.73 -0.93 -50.30
N LEU A 88 37.20 0.01 -49.52
CA LEU A 88 37.37 1.45 -49.75
C LEU A 88 38.72 1.96 -49.23
N ILE A 89 39.24 1.37 -48.15
CA ILE A 89 40.46 1.82 -47.49
C ILE A 89 41.71 1.22 -48.15
N LEU A 90 41.64 -0.04 -48.62
CA LEU A 90 42.78 -0.77 -49.21
C LEU A 90 43.44 -0.07 -50.42
N PRO A 91 42.71 0.60 -51.34
CA PRO A 91 43.34 1.37 -52.40
C PRO A 91 44.15 2.57 -51.88
N LEU A 92 43.72 3.18 -50.77
CA LEU A 92 44.41 4.30 -50.14
C LEU A 92 45.72 3.86 -49.47
N THR A 93 45.71 2.70 -48.79
CA THR A 93 46.92 2.14 -48.18
C THR A 93 47.96 1.73 -49.23
N ARG A 94 47.51 1.22 -50.39
CA ARG A 94 48.39 0.91 -51.54
C ARG A 94 48.98 2.17 -52.18
N LEU A 95 48.19 3.23 -52.31
CA LEU A 95 48.68 4.54 -52.80
C LEU A 95 49.72 5.16 -51.84
N ALA A 96 49.61 4.87 -50.54
CA ALA A 96 50.58 5.29 -49.53
C ALA A 96 51.89 4.47 -49.52
N GLY A 97 52.03 3.47 -50.40
CA GLY A 97 53.23 2.65 -50.51
C GLY A 97 53.43 1.66 -49.37
N MET A 98 52.37 1.31 -48.63
CA MET A 98 52.42 0.34 -47.54
C MET A 98 52.55 -1.09 -48.07
N ASP A 99 53.26 -1.93 -47.32
CA ASP A 99 53.29 -3.38 -47.55
C ASP A 99 51.87 -3.98 -47.45
N ASP A 100 51.57 -5.00 -48.26
CA ASP A 100 50.22 -5.56 -48.37
C ASP A 100 49.71 -6.11 -47.03
N MET A 101 50.56 -6.74 -46.21
CA MET A 101 50.17 -7.26 -44.89
C MET A 101 49.80 -6.12 -43.92
N VAL A 102 50.58 -5.05 -43.93
CA VAL A 102 50.36 -3.85 -43.11
C VAL A 102 49.11 -3.10 -43.57
N GLY A 103 48.93 -2.96 -44.88
CA GLY A 103 47.76 -2.31 -45.48
C GLY A 103 46.46 -3.06 -45.18
N HIS A 104 46.45 -4.39 -45.28
CA HIS A 104 45.29 -5.22 -44.92
C HIS A 104 44.92 -5.10 -43.44
N THR A 105 45.91 -5.19 -42.54
CA THR A 105 45.69 -5.08 -41.09
C THR A 105 45.18 -3.70 -40.70
N LEU A 106 45.77 -2.64 -41.24
CA LEU A 106 45.33 -1.27 -40.97
C LEU A 106 43.92 -1.01 -41.50
N SER A 107 43.63 -1.48 -42.72
CA SER A 107 42.31 -1.39 -43.33
C SER A 107 41.24 -2.11 -42.49
N LEU A 108 41.57 -3.29 -41.95
CA LEU A 108 40.69 -4.02 -41.04
C LEU A 108 40.38 -3.23 -39.78
N VAL A 109 41.42 -2.75 -39.08
CA VAL A 109 41.26 -2.00 -37.82
C VAL A 109 40.44 -0.72 -38.02
N VAL A 110 40.73 0.03 -39.08
CA VAL A 110 40.00 1.27 -39.40
C VAL A 110 38.56 0.96 -39.82
N ALA A 111 38.34 -0.03 -40.68
CA ALA A 111 36.99 -0.45 -41.09
C ALA A 111 36.15 -0.86 -39.89
N PHE A 112 36.67 -1.76 -39.05
CA PHE A 112 36.01 -2.22 -37.84
C PHE A 112 35.68 -1.06 -36.89
N SER A 113 36.61 -0.12 -36.70
CA SER A 113 36.41 1.06 -35.84
C SER A 113 35.30 1.98 -36.37
N ILE A 114 35.28 2.24 -37.69
CA ILE A 114 34.25 3.08 -38.33
C ILE A 114 32.87 2.42 -38.21
N ILE A 115 32.78 1.12 -38.48
CA ILE A 115 31.52 0.37 -38.42
C ILE A 115 31.01 0.32 -36.97
N THR A 116 31.89 0.02 -36.02
CA THR A 116 31.53 -0.03 -34.60
C THR A 116 31.05 1.33 -34.11
N ALA A 117 31.76 2.41 -34.45
CA ALA A 117 31.33 3.77 -34.10
C ALA A 117 29.98 4.13 -34.74
N GLY A 118 29.78 3.78 -36.02
CA GLY A 118 28.52 4.01 -36.73
C GLY A 118 27.36 3.20 -36.13
N HIS A 119 27.59 1.93 -35.80
CA HIS A 119 26.61 1.05 -35.17
C HIS A 119 26.20 1.57 -33.78
N ILE A 120 27.16 1.90 -32.93
CA ILE A 120 26.86 2.42 -31.58
C ILE A 120 26.16 3.77 -31.66
N VAL A 121 26.67 4.72 -32.45
CA VAL A 121 26.12 6.09 -32.46
C VAL A 121 24.77 6.13 -33.18
N LEU A 122 24.70 5.61 -34.41
CA LEU A 122 23.52 5.71 -35.27
C LEU A 122 22.54 4.55 -35.08
N GLY A 123 23.05 3.37 -34.75
CA GLY A 123 22.25 2.15 -34.57
C GLY A 123 21.74 1.96 -33.14
N GLU A 124 22.33 2.61 -32.12
CA GLU A 124 21.94 2.38 -30.73
C GLU A 124 21.66 3.67 -29.95
N LEU A 125 22.64 4.54 -29.77
CA LEU A 125 22.52 5.73 -28.90
C LEU A 125 21.52 6.76 -29.42
N THR A 126 21.57 7.08 -30.72
CA THR A 126 20.66 8.06 -31.32
C THR A 126 19.21 7.56 -31.29
N PRO A 127 18.90 6.33 -31.77
CA PRO A 127 17.54 5.81 -31.76
C PRO A 127 16.98 5.63 -30.35
N LYS A 128 17.80 5.18 -29.39
CA LYS A 128 17.43 5.11 -27.97
C LYS A 128 17.02 6.47 -27.42
N THR A 129 17.84 7.49 -27.66
CA THR A 129 17.56 8.86 -27.20
C THR A 129 16.26 9.39 -27.82
N MET A 130 16.06 9.16 -29.13
CA MET A 130 14.83 9.55 -29.83
C MET A 130 13.59 8.85 -29.28
N ALA A 131 13.69 7.55 -28.98
CA ALA A 131 12.60 6.76 -28.40
C ALA A 131 12.21 7.27 -27.02
N ILE A 132 13.18 7.61 -26.17
CA ILE A 132 12.91 8.10 -24.81
C ILE A 132 12.32 9.51 -24.83
N GLN A 133 12.79 10.40 -25.71
CA GLN A 133 12.29 11.77 -25.78
C GLN A 133 10.91 11.89 -26.43
N ASN A 134 10.57 11.00 -27.37
CA ASN A 134 9.33 11.07 -28.15
C ASN A 134 8.61 9.71 -28.18
N VAL A 135 8.43 9.12 -27.00
CA VAL A 135 7.90 7.75 -26.80
C VAL A 135 6.64 7.49 -27.61
N GLU A 136 5.63 8.35 -27.49
CA GLU A 136 4.33 8.16 -28.16
C GLU A 136 4.47 8.13 -29.69
N LYS A 137 5.14 9.15 -30.25
CA LYS A 137 5.29 9.28 -31.71
C LYS A 137 6.09 8.12 -32.29
N ILE A 138 7.19 7.74 -31.63
CA ILE A 138 8.03 6.62 -32.05
C ILE A 138 7.23 5.33 -31.95
N MET A 139 6.62 5.03 -30.81
CA MET A 139 5.85 3.80 -30.60
C MET A 139 4.74 3.63 -31.64
N LEU A 140 3.93 4.66 -31.87
CA LEU A 140 2.86 4.61 -32.86
C LEU A 140 3.38 4.41 -34.30
N SER A 141 4.58 4.91 -34.60
CA SER A 141 5.21 4.75 -35.92
C SER A 141 5.78 3.34 -36.14
N VAL A 142 6.36 2.74 -35.10
CA VAL A 142 7.01 1.41 -35.18
C VAL A 142 6.04 0.25 -34.97
N ALA A 143 4.88 0.49 -34.33
CA ALA A 143 3.97 -0.56 -33.90
C ALA A 143 3.51 -1.51 -35.02
N LEU A 144 3.10 -0.97 -36.17
CA LEU A 144 2.62 -1.81 -37.27
C LEU A 144 3.77 -2.62 -37.91
N PRO A 145 4.92 -2.02 -38.29
CA PRO A 145 6.05 -2.80 -38.78
C PRO A 145 6.53 -3.87 -37.78
N MET A 146 6.50 -3.57 -36.48
CA MET A 146 6.87 -4.53 -35.44
C MET A 146 5.91 -5.71 -35.34
N LEU A 147 4.59 -5.50 -35.45
CA LEU A 147 3.63 -6.62 -35.46
C LEU A 147 3.85 -7.56 -36.65
N ILE A 148 4.20 -7.00 -37.82
CA ILE A 148 4.52 -7.82 -38.99
C ILE A 148 5.78 -8.63 -38.73
N PHE A 149 6.84 -7.98 -38.24
CA PHE A 149 8.10 -8.65 -37.92
C PHE A 149 7.92 -9.74 -36.86
N HIS A 150 7.17 -9.45 -35.79
CA HIS A 150 6.79 -10.41 -34.76
C HIS A 150 6.11 -11.64 -35.35
N LYS A 151 5.12 -11.46 -36.24
CA LYS A 151 4.45 -12.59 -36.89
C LYS A 151 5.40 -13.48 -37.71
N VAL A 152 6.39 -12.90 -38.37
CA VAL A 152 7.37 -13.66 -39.17
C VAL A 152 8.40 -14.35 -38.26
N MET A 153 8.82 -13.69 -37.18
CA MET A 153 9.83 -14.21 -36.25
C MET A 153 9.27 -15.10 -35.15
N TYR A 154 7.96 -15.12 -34.93
CA TYR A 154 7.27 -15.92 -33.93
C TYR A 154 7.73 -17.38 -33.86
N PRO A 155 7.81 -18.16 -34.97
CA PRO A 155 8.26 -19.55 -34.89
C PRO A 155 9.71 -19.69 -34.42
N PHE A 156 10.58 -18.72 -34.74
CA PHE A 156 11.97 -18.73 -34.30
C PHE A 156 12.10 -18.40 -32.82
N VAL A 157 11.39 -17.35 -32.37
CA VAL A 157 11.36 -16.96 -30.95
C VAL A 157 10.73 -18.04 -30.09
N TRP A 158 9.66 -18.69 -30.57
CA TRP A 158 9.05 -19.83 -29.88
C TRP A 158 10.06 -20.95 -29.63
N ILE A 159 10.86 -21.33 -30.63
CA ILE A 159 11.91 -22.35 -30.47
C ILE A 159 12.96 -21.88 -29.44
N LEU A 160 13.44 -20.64 -29.55
CA LEU A 160 14.46 -20.11 -28.65
C LEU A 160 13.97 -20.07 -27.20
N ASN A 161 12.73 -19.64 -26.96
CA ASN A 161 12.13 -19.61 -25.62
C ASN A 161 11.96 -21.02 -25.05
N HIS A 162 11.61 -22.02 -25.87
CA HIS A 162 11.56 -23.41 -25.41
C HIS A 162 12.94 -23.94 -25.00
N VAL A 163 13.98 -23.59 -25.75
CA VAL A 163 15.36 -23.94 -25.40
C VAL A 163 15.78 -23.21 -24.13
N ALA A 164 15.49 -21.92 -24.00
CA ALA A 164 15.80 -21.12 -22.82
C ALA A 164 15.11 -21.71 -21.57
N ASN A 165 13.80 -21.95 -21.62
CA ASN A 165 13.04 -22.54 -20.52
C ASN A 165 13.55 -23.94 -20.16
N TRP A 166 13.94 -24.74 -21.16
CA TRP A 166 14.56 -26.04 -20.91
C TRP A 166 15.90 -25.93 -20.17
N VAL A 167 16.75 -24.95 -20.53
CA VAL A 167 18.02 -24.68 -19.82
C VAL A 167 17.75 -24.18 -18.40
N THR A 168 16.85 -23.22 -18.24
CA THR A 168 16.48 -22.61 -16.94
C THR A 168 15.90 -23.66 -15.98
N ALA A 169 15.01 -24.51 -16.46
CA ALA A 169 14.46 -25.63 -15.68
C ALA A 169 15.56 -26.64 -15.25
N ARG A 170 16.60 -26.84 -16.07
CA ARG A 170 17.75 -27.69 -15.70
C ARG A 170 18.70 -27.03 -14.70
N MET A 171 18.67 -25.71 -14.58
CA MET A 171 19.41 -24.96 -13.58
C MET A 171 18.65 -24.80 -12.26
N GLY A 172 17.40 -25.28 -12.18
CA GLY A 172 16.59 -25.28 -10.97
C GLY A 172 15.79 -24.00 -10.74
N PHE A 173 15.66 -23.13 -11.75
CA PHE A 173 14.83 -21.94 -11.68
C PHE A 173 13.45 -22.23 -12.28
N GLU A 174 12.38 -21.87 -11.57
CA GLU A 174 11.02 -21.89 -12.11
C GLU A 174 10.82 -20.68 -13.02
N ALA A 175 10.18 -20.89 -14.17
CA ALA A 175 9.86 -19.80 -15.08
C ALA A 175 8.75 -18.96 -14.44
N ALA A 176 9.07 -17.72 -14.06
CA ALA A 176 8.09 -16.78 -13.52
C ALA A 176 6.95 -16.60 -14.53
N SER A 177 5.72 -16.95 -14.14
CA SER A 177 4.53 -16.65 -14.92
C SER A 177 4.12 -15.21 -14.67
N GLU A 178 3.82 -14.45 -15.74
CA GLU A 178 3.37 -13.04 -15.77
C GLU A 178 2.07 -12.72 -14.98
N SER A 179 1.63 -13.57 -14.05
CA SER A 179 0.34 -13.49 -13.35
C SER A 179 0.43 -13.13 -11.86
N GLU A 180 1.62 -12.95 -11.29
CA GLU A 180 1.75 -12.51 -9.89
C GLU A 180 1.86 -10.98 -9.84
N SER A 181 0.77 -10.31 -10.20
CA SER A 181 0.55 -8.89 -9.92
C SER A 181 -0.48 -8.71 -8.81
N ALA A 182 -0.40 -9.57 -7.79
CA ALA A 182 -1.11 -9.37 -6.54
C ALA A 182 -0.05 -8.93 -5.54
N HIS A 183 -0.14 -7.68 -5.10
CA HIS A 183 0.69 -7.18 -4.01
C HIS A 183 0.16 -7.73 -2.69
N THR A 184 1.06 -8.12 -1.80
CA THR A 184 0.69 -8.40 -0.41
C THR A 184 0.38 -7.08 0.32
N GLU A 185 -0.22 -7.17 1.50
CA GLU A 185 -0.46 -6.00 2.34
C GLU A 185 0.84 -5.25 2.64
N GLU A 186 1.91 -5.97 3.00
CA GLU A 186 3.20 -5.38 3.33
C GLU A 186 3.83 -4.67 2.12
N GLU A 187 3.63 -5.21 0.91
CA GLU A 187 4.04 -4.53 -0.31
C GLU A 187 3.24 -3.25 -0.57
N ILE A 188 1.95 -3.22 -0.23
CA ILE A 188 1.12 -2.02 -0.35
C ILE A 188 1.55 -0.97 0.68
N ARG A 189 1.74 -1.36 1.95
CA ARG A 189 2.24 -0.46 3.01
C ARG A 189 3.60 0.14 2.61
N LEU A 190 4.54 -0.68 2.13
CA LEU A 190 5.84 -0.20 1.64
C LEU A 190 5.72 0.81 0.48
N LEU A 191 4.78 0.60 -0.44
CA LEU A 191 4.53 1.54 -1.54
C LEU A 191 3.91 2.86 -1.06
N MET A 192 3.05 2.81 -0.04
CA MET A 192 2.49 4.00 0.61
C MET A 192 3.57 4.79 1.35
N GLU A 193 4.38 4.12 2.16
CA GLU A 193 5.50 4.73 2.88
C GLU A 193 6.50 5.41 1.92
N GLU A 194 6.87 4.74 0.82
CA GLU A 194 7.75 5.32 -0.19
C GLU A 194 7.11 6.53 -0.90
N SER A 195 5.80 6.51 -1.12
CA SER A 195 5.06 7.63 -1.72
C SER A 195 4.94 8.81 -0.75
N HIS A 196 4.73 8.54 0.54
CA HIS A 196 4.70 9.51 1.62
C HIS A 196 6.07 10.20 1.78
N ARG A 197 7.17 9.44 1.84
CA ARG A 197 8.55 9.98 1.87
C ARG A 197 8.90 10.86 0.67
N GLN A 198 8.29 10.58 -0.49
CA GLN A 198 8.45 11.39 -1.70
C GLN A 198 7.54 12.63 -1.73
N GLY A 199 6.69 12.84 -0.71
CA GLY A 199 5.76 13.95 -0.57
C GLY A 199 4.58 13.90 -1.56
N LEU A 200 4.22 12.70 -2.02
CA LEU A 200 3.08 12.48 -2.93
C LEU A 200 1.78 12.15 -2.19
N ILE A 201 1.88 11.75 -0.92
CA ILE A 201 0.81 11.40 0.01
C ILE A 201 1.11 12.20 1.29
N ASP A 202 0.08 12.76 1.92
CA ASP A 202 0.22 13.45 3.22
C ASP A 202 0.19 12.47 4.40
N ASP A 203 0.47 12.96 5.62
CA ASP A 203 0.51 12.11 6.82
C ASP A 203 -0.86 11.45 7.07
N THR A 204 -1.93 12.26 7.04
CA THR A 204 -3.31 11.77 7.26
C THR A 204 -3.75 10.70 6.26
N GLU A 205 -3.38 10.84 4.98
CA GLU A 205 -3.67 9.83 3.97
C GLU A 205 -2.92 8.52 4.21
N ALA A 206 -1.71 8.57 4.78
CA ALA A 206 -0.95 7.38 5.17
C ALA A 206 -1.60 6.71 6.39
N ASP A 207 -1.90 7.48 7.43
CA ASP A 207 -2.52 7.01 8.67
C ASP A 207 -3.85 6.29 8.38
N PHE A 208 -4.71 6.88 7.54
CA PHE A 208 -5.98 6.24 7.15
C PHE A 208 -5.79 4.90 6.44
N VAL A 209 -4.73 4.74 5.66
CA VAL A 209 -4.47 3.47 4.97
C VAL A 209 -4.00 2.41 5.96
N ASP A 210 -3.10 2.77 6.86
CA ASP A 210 -2.63 1.87 7.92
C ASP A 210 -3.77 1.46 8.85
N ASN A 211 -4.55 2.41 9.36
CA ASN A 211 -5.74 2.16 10.17
C ASN A 211 -6.75 1.23 9.48
N VAL A 212 -6.92 1.33 8.15
CA VAL A 212 -7.83 0.43 7.40
C VAL A 212 -7.34 -1.01 7.41
N PHE A 213 -6.03 -1.24 7.38
CA PHE A 213 -5.48 -2.58 7.48
C PHE A 213 -5.66 -3.14 8.89
N ASP A 214 -5.31 -2.37 9.92
CA ASP A 214 -5.40 -2.78 11.33
C ASP A 214 -6.86 -3.02 11.74
N PHE A 215 -7.78 -2.18 11.27
CA PHE A 215 -9.24 -2.34 11.42
C PHE A 215 -9.75 -3.72 10.97
N THR A 216 -9.09 -4.39 10.03
CA THR A 216 -9.53 -5.71 9.57
C THR A 216 -9.21 -6.84 10.53
N GLU A 217 -8.28 -6.61 11.46
CA GLU A 217 -7.83 -7.57 12.46
C GLU A 217 -8.52 -7.37 13.83
N LEU A 218 -9.10 -6.19 14.07
CA LEU A 218 -9.76 -5.84 15.33
C LEU A 218 -11.03 -6.65 15.64
N ASN A 219 -11.21 -6.92 16.94
CA ASN A 219 -12.42 -7.51 17.52
C ASN A 219 -13.27 -6.49 18.28
N VAL A 220 -14.56 -6.79 18.42
CA VAL A 220 -15.51 -5.94 19.17
C VAL A 220 -15.10 -5.74 20.63
N ARG A 221 -14.40 -6.71 21.25
CA ARG A 221 -13.87 -6.58 22.61
C ARG A 221 -12.89 -5.40 22.76
N GLU A 222 -12.09 -5.12 21.74
CA GLU A 222 -11.03 -4.11 21.78
C GLU A 222 -11.62 -2.69 21.72
N ILE A 223 -12.69 -2.50 20.94
CA ILE A 223 -13.28 -1.18 20.68
C ILE A 223 -14.55 -0.87 21.50
N MET A 224 -15.03 -1.83 22.30
CA MET A 224 -16.28 -1.63 23.05
C MET A 224 -16.07 -0.70 24.25
N THR A 225 -17.08 0.11 24.55
CA THR A 225 -17.23 0.71 25.89
C THR A 225 -17.53 -0.39 26.90
N PRO A 226 -16.63 -0.67 27.88
CA PRO A 226 -16.83 -1.74 28.85
C PRO A 226 -18.07 -1.51 29.71
N ARG A 227 -18.68 -2.59 30.21
CA ARG A 227 -19.89 -2.53 31.06
C ARG A 227 -19.78 -1.52 32.20
N THR A 228 -18.62 -1.41 32.84
CA THR A 228 -18.42 -0.50 33.97
C THR A 228 -18.65 0.95 33.57
N ASP A 229 -18.25 1.30 32.35
CA ASP A 229 -18.18 2.67 31.84
C ASP A 229 -19.46 3.05 31.09
N MET A 230 -20.32 2.06 30.79
CA MET A 230 -21.62 2.32 30.17
C MET A 230 -22.46 3.28 31.02
N VAL A 231 -22.83 4.41 30.43
CA VAL A 231 -23.85 5.30 30.96
C VAL A 231 -25.23 4.75 30.59
N VAL A 232 -26.02 4.37 31.58
CA VAL A 232 -27.31 3.71 31.37
C VAL A 232 -28.43 4.40 32.15
N ILE A 233 -29.67 4.17 31.74
CA ILE A 233 -30.86 4.57 32.50
C ILE A 233 -31.59 3.34 33.05
N TYR A 234 -32.02 3.41 34.31
CA TYR A 234 -32.74 2.30 34.96
C TYR A 234 -34.24 2.56 34.99
N LEU A 235 -35.04 1.53 34.70
CA LEU A 235 -36.50 1.64 34.78
C LEU A 235 -37.04 1.77 36.20
N GLU A 236 -36.26 1.35 37.19
CA GLU A 236 -36.62 1.41 38.61
C GLU A 236 -36.27 2.77 39.25
N ASP A 237 -35.36 3.51 38.63
CA ASP A 237 -35.01 4.87 39.04
C ASP A 237 -36.14 5.86 38.77
N SER A 238 -36.16 6.92 39.57
CA SER A 238 -37.13 7.99 39.39
C SER A 238 -36.92 8.70 38.05
N TRP A 239 -38.00 9.34 37.58
CA TRP A 239 -37.92 10.19 36.39
C TRP A 239 -36.88 11.31 36.53
N GLN A 240 -36.70 11.83 37.75
CA GLN A 240 -35.79 12.94 38.01
C GLN A 240 -34.33 12.46 37.90
N GLU A 241 -33.99 11.34 38.55
CA GLU A 241 -32.65 10.75 38.49
C GLU A 241 -32.23 10.42 37.05
N ASN A 242 -33.09 9.74 36.29
CA ASN A 242 -32.80 9.44 34.89
C ASN A 242 -32.67 10.70 34.01
N MET A 243 -33.41 11.77 34.33
CA MET A 243 -33.28 13.03 33.60
C MET A 243 -31.98 13.77 33.96
N ASP A 244 -31.57 13.70 35.22
CA ASP A 244 -30.32 14.32 35.68
C ASP A 244 -29.12 13.66 34.96
N VAL A 245 -29.13 12.32 34.81
CA VAL A 245 -28.14 11.57 33.99
C VAL A 245 -28.16 12.03 32.53
N ILE A 246 -29.33 12.09 31.90
CA ILE A 246 -29.43 12.47 30.48
C ILE A 246 -28.93 13.90 30.23
N LEU A 247 -29.11 14.79 31.20
CA LEU A 247 -28.68 16.18 31.10
C LEU A 247 -27.20 16.38 31.43
N SER A 248 -26.61 15.55 32.30
CA SER A 248 -25.17 15.61 32.62
C SER A 248 -24.32 14.99 31.53
N GLU A 249 -24.70 13.81 31.04
CA GLU A 249 -23.88 12.99 30.13
C GLU A 249 -24.04 13.38 28.66
N GLN A 250 -25.13 14.09 28.30
CA GLN A 250 -25.37 14.68 26.96
C GLN A 250 -25.30 13.73 25.75
N MET A 251 -25.24 12.42 25.97
CA MET A 251 -25.22 11.40 24.91
C MET A 251 -26.52 11.36 24.09
N THR A 252 -26.43 10.89 22.85
CA THR A 252 -27.60 10.78 21.95
C THR A 252 -28.47 9.55 22.24
N ARG A 253 -27.87 8.49 22.80
CA ARG A 253 -28.46 7.16 22.98
C ARG A 253 -28.04 6.58 24.33
N TYR A 254 -29.00 6.07 25.10
CA TYR A 254 -28.75 5.48 26.42
C TYR A 254 -29.33 4.06 26.49
N PRO A 255 -28.56 3.02 26.84
CA PRO A 255 -29.10 1.72 27.17
C PRO A 255 -30.13 1.82 28.31
N ILE A 256 -31.23 1.07 28.19
CA ILE A 256 -32.29 1.00 29.19
C ILE A 256 -32.18 -0.33 29.91
N CYS A 257 -31.81 -0.25 31.18
CA CYS A 257 -31.68 -1.37 32.09
C CYS A 257 -32.95 -1.54 32.93
N LYS A 258 -33.23 -2.76 33.37
CA LYS A 258 -34.29 -3.00 34.34
C LYS A 258 -33.82 -2.68 35.76
N GLU A 259 -32.99 -3.55 36.31
CA GLU A 259 -32.46 -3.48 37.68
C GLU A 259 -30.93 -3.41 37.70
N ASP A 260 -30.27 -4.04 36.72
CA ASP A 260 -28.82 -4.06 36.55
C ASP A 260 -28.44 -3.94 35.06
N LYS A 261 -27.12 -3.82 34.82
CA LYS A 261 -26.53 -3.75 33.47
C LYS A 261 -26.56 -5.08 32.70
N ASP A 262 -26.93 -6.20 33.33
CA ASP A 262 -27.11 -7.50 32.63
C ASP A 262 -28.50 -7.61 31.99
N HIS A 263 -29.48 -6.88 32.53
CA HIS A 263 -30.86 -6.90 32.05
C HIS A 263 -31.19 -5.68 31.17
N ILE A 264 -30.56 -5.61 29.99
CA ILE A 264 -30.81 -4.56 28.99
C ILE A 264 -32.08 -4.87 28.18
N ILE A 265 -33.03 -3.93 28.21
CA ILE A 265 -34.32 -4.05 27.50
C ILE A 265 -34.21 -3.49 26.07
N GLY A 266 -33.29 -2.56 25.86
CA GLY A 266 -33.10 -1.83 24.62
C GLY A 266 -32.34 -0.53 24.87
N PHE A 267 -32.55 0.47 24.03
CA PHE A 267 -31.97 1.80 24.20
C PHE A 267 -33.02 2.91 24.02
N LEU A 268 -32.78 4.05 24.66
CA LEU A 268 -33.52 5.30 24.49
C LEU A 268 -32.76 6.21 23.53
N HIS A 269 -33.45 6.75 22.54
CA HIS A 269 -32.92 7.86 21.75
C HIS A 269 -33.48 9.18 22.31
N VAL A 270 -32.60 10.13 22.66
CA VAL A 270 -33.01 11.43 23.25
C VAL A 270 -34.01 12.19 22.36
N LYS A 271 -33.94 12.05 21.03
CA LYS A 271 -34.93 12.67 20.12
C LYS A 271 -36.35 12.13 20.31
N ASP A 272 -36.50 10.84 20.65
CA ASP A 272 -37.81 10.27 20.97
C ASP A 272 -38.33 10.75 22.32
N LEU A 273 -37.42 10.90 23.30
CA LEU A 273 -37.73 11.49 24.59
C LEU A 273 -38.25 12.92 24.45
N MET A 274 -37.52 13.77 23.73
CA MET A 274 -37.91 15.16 23.46
C MET A 274 -39.28 15.23 22.78
N LYS A 275 -39.52 14.41 21.76
CA LYS A 275 -40.80 14.34 21.06
C LYS A 275 -41.94 13.94 22.00
N ALA A 276 -41.71 13.00 22.90
CA ALA A 276 -42.70 12.58 23.88
C ALA A 276 -42.96 13.66 24.93
N MET A 277 -41.92 14.35 25.42
CA MET A 277 -42.04 15.45 26.38
C MET A 277 -42.82 16.65 25.81
N ALA A 278 -42.66 16.93 24.51
CA ALA A 278 -43.41 17.98 23.81
C ALA A 278 -44.94 17.79 23.85
N THR A 279 -45.42 16.57 24.13
CA THR A 279 -46.86 16.29 24.29
C THR A 279 -47.43 16.70 25.66
N GLY A 280 -46.60 17.22 26.56
CA GLY A 280 -47.00 17.70 27.89
C GLY A 280 -47.29 16.58 28.91
N LYS A 281 -47.03 15.32 28.56
CA LYS A 281 -47.14 14.17 29.46
C LYS A 281 -45.77 13.62 29.79
N ARG A 282 -45.60 13.11 31.01
CA ARG A 282 -44.39 12.37 31.40
C ARG A 282 -44.28 11.10 30.55
N PRO A 283 -43.25 10.97 29.69
CA PRO A 283 -43.01 9.78 28.91
C PRO A 283 -42.72 8.57 29.78
N ASN A 284 -42.96 7.38 29.24
CA ASN A 284 -42.59 6.13 29.88
C ASN A 284 -41.41 5.53 29.13
N PHE A 285 -40.25 5.42 29.78
CA PHE A 285 -39.01 4.93 29.16
C PHE A 285 -39.16 3.55 28.51
N ARG A 286 -39.89 2.63 29.16
CA ARG A 286 -40.16 1.29 28.60
C ARG A 286 -40.91 1.34 27.27
N LYS A 287 -41.78 2.33 27.06
CA LYS A 287 -42.51 2.51 25.79
C LYS A 287 -41.68 3.20 24.70
N LEU A 288 -40.62 3.91 25.09
CA LEU A 288 -39.69 4.57 24.19
C LEU A 288 -38.48 3.68 23.85
N ALA A 289 -38.31 2.57 24.56
CA ALA A 289 -37.25 1.60 24.33
C ALA A 289 -37.28 1.08 22.89
N ARG A 290 -36.19 1.30 22.16
CA ARG A 290 -35.91 0.66 20.88
C ARG A 290 -35.08 -0.58 21.12
N LYS A 291 -35.28 -1.62 20.31
CA LYS A 291 -34.50 -2.85 20.42
C LYS A 291 -33.04 -2.58 20.03
N ALA A 292 -32.10 -2.97 20.89
CA ALA A 292 -30.68 -2.92 20.57
C ALA A 292 -30.26 -4.18 19.78
N LEU A 293 -29.27 -4.02 18.90
CA LEU A 293 -28.55 -5.16 18.33
C LEU A 293 -27.72 -5.81 19.45
N VAL A 294 -27.58 -7.14 19.42
CA VAL A 294 -26.77 -7.88 20.40
C VAL A 294 -25.73 -8.68 19.62
N VAL A 295 -24.47 -8.56 20.00
CA VAL A 295 -23.32 -9.18 19.33
C VAL A 295 -22.36 -9.78 20.36
N PRO A 296 -21.65 -10.88 20.05
CA PRO A 296 -20.61 -11.40 20.93
C PRO A 296 -19.36 -10.50 20.88
N GLU A 297 -18.58 -10.49 21.97
CA GLU A 297 -17.32 -9.73 22.06
C GLU A 297 -16.24 -10.20 21.09
N SER A 298 -16.26 -11.48 20.70
CA SER A 298 -15.32 -12.10 19.75
C SER A 298 -15.68 -11.88 18.28
N MET A 299 -16.58 -10.94 17.98
CA MET A 299 -17.00 -10.67 16.60
C MET A 299 -16.00 -9.70 15.96
N ASP A 300 -15.55 -9.96 14.72
CA ASP A 300 -14.70 -9.02 14.01
C ASP A 300 -15.43 -7.69 13.76
N VAL A 301 -14.72 -6.57 13.95
CA VAL A 301 -15.28 -5.21 13.81
C VAL A 301 -15.81 -4.98 12.39
N ASN A 302 -15.12 -5.49 11.37
CA ASN A 302 -15.55 -5.37 9.98
C ASN A 302 -16.90 -6.08 9.69
N VAL A 303 -17.24 -7.15 10.43
CA VAL A 303 -18.52 -7.85 10.34
C VAL A 303 -19.57 -7.10 11.15
N LEU A 304 -19.19 -6.54 12.31
CA LEU A 304 -20.07 -5.69 13.11
C LEU A 304 -20.56 -4.49 12.29
N LEU A 305 -19.66 -3.76 11.63
CA LEU A 305 -19.99 -2.60 10.81
C LEU A 305 -21.04 -2.95 9.74
N LYS A 306 -20.82 -4.04 8.99
CA LYS A 306 -21.77 -4.53 7.97
C LYS A 306 -23.12 -4.92 8.58
N THR A 307 -23.10 -5.53 9.76
CA THR A 307 -24.31 -5.96 10.48
C THR A 307 -25.12 -4.76 10.98
N MET A 308 -24.46 -3.74 11.53
CA MET A 308 -25.08 -2.49 11.96
C MET A 308 -25.65 -1.70 10.78
N GLN A 309 -24.91 -1.62 9.66
CA GLN A 309 -25.38 -1.00 8.41
C GLN A 309 -26.62 -1.71 7.86
N GLY A 310 -26.62 -3.05 7.78
CA GLY A 310 -27.74 -3.83 7.25
C GLY A 310 -28.99 -3.79 8.14
N SER A 311 -28.81 -3.65 9.46
CA SER A 311 -29.91 -3.50 10.42
C SER A 311 -30.33 -2.05 10.67
N HIS A 312 -29.62 -1.08 10.08
CA HIS A 312 -29.72 0.35 10.40
C HIS A 312 -29.62 0.63 11.92
N SER A 313 -28.84 -0.18 12.63
CA SER A 313 -28.52 0.06 14.04
C SER A 313 -27.33 1.00 14.15
N GLN A 314 -27.30 1.81 15.20
CA GLN A 314 -26.22 2.75 15.51
C GLN A 314 -25.61 2.47 16.89
N MET A 315 -26.03 1.38 17.51
CA MET A 315 -25.56 0.89 18.80
C MET A 315 -25.79 -0.61 18.86
N ALA A 316 -24.86 -1.33 19.44
CA ALA A 316 -24.98 -2.73 19.79
C ALA A 316 -24.59 -2.95 21.26
N ILE A 317 -25.25 -3.91 21.89
CA ILE A 317 -24.87 -4.42 23.20
C ILE A 317 -23.97 -5.62 22.97
N VAL A 318 -22.81 -5.60 23.62
CA VAL A 318 -21.82 -6.65 23.55
C VAL A 318 -22.08 -7.63 24.69
N VAL A 319 -22.12 -8.93 24.37
CA VAL A 319 -22.32 -10.00 25.35
C VAL A 319 -21.09 -10.90 25.45
N ASP A 320 -20.82 -11.34 26.67
CA ASP A 320 -19.79 -12.32 26.97
C ASP A 320 -20.25 -13.76 26.65
N GLU A 321 -19.34 -14.71 26.82
CA GLU A 321 -19.56 -16.14 26.59
C GLU A 321 -20.61 -16.78 27.51
N TYR A 322 -20.88 -16.14 28.66
CA TYR A 322 -21.85 -16.58 29.66
C TYR A 322 -23.23 -15.95 29.45
N GLY A 323 -23.36 -15.05 28.46
CA GLY A 323 -24.56 -14.30 28.14
C GLY A 323 -24.81 -13.07 29.03
N GLY A 324 -23.81 -12.66 29.81
CA GLY A 324 -23.79 -11.37 30.51
C GLY A 324 -23.48 -10.21 29.56
N THR A 325 -23.75 -8.98 30.00
CA THR A 325 -23.36 -7.80 29.22
C THR A 325 -21.88 -7.54 29.43
N ALA A 326 -21.08 -7.64 28.37
CA ALA A 326 -19.66 -7.26 28.38
C ALA A 326 -19.50 -5.74 28.23
N GLY A 327 -20.34 -5.11 27.41
CA GLY A 327 -20.24 -3.69 27.10
C GLY A 327 -21.25 -3.21 26.07
N MET A 328 -20.93 -2.10 25.41
CA MET A 328 -21.64 -1.60 24.24
C MET A 328 -20.67 -1.02 23.22
N VAL A 329 -21.10 -0.95 21.97
CA VAL A 329 -20.33 -0.37 20.88
C VAL A 329 -21.25 0.43 19.96
N THR A 330 -20.77 1.55 19.46
CA THR A 330 -21.48 2.47 18.58
C THR A 330 -20.89 2.45 17.17
N ILE A 331 -21.51 3.15 16.21
CA ILE A 331 -20.89 3.28 14.88
C ILE A 331 -19.76 4.31 14.93
N GLU A 332 -19.91 5.28 15.83
CA GLU A 332 -18.94 6.31 16.10
C GLU A 332 -17.60 5.66 16.52
N ASP A 333 -17.62 4.75 17.51
CA ASP A 333 -16.44 3.96 17.95
C ASP A 333 -15.79 3.19 16.79
N ILE A 334 -16.58 2.56 15.92
CA ILE A 334 -16.05 1.81 14.76
C ILE A 334 -15.37 2.73 13.72
N MET A 335 -15.87 3.96 13.59
CA MET A 335 -15.34 4.93 12.63
C MET A 335 -14.06 5.60 13.14
N GLU A 336 -13.95 5.75 14.46
CA GLU A 336 -12.77 6.27 15.15
C GLU A 336 -11.54 5.41 14.85
N GLU A 337 -11.66 4.09 14.86
CA GLU A 337 -10.56 3.18 14.47
C GLU A 337 -10.02 3.38 13.04
N ILE A 338 -10.79 4.02 12.15
CA ILE A 338 -10.35 4.27 10.76
C ILE A 338 -9.84 5.70 10.61
N VAL A 339 -10.53 6.66 11.25
CA VAL A 339 -10.34 8.09 11.02
C VAL A 339 -9.47 8.74 12.11
N GLY A 340 -9.18 8.02 13.20
CA GLY A 340 -8.59 8.56 14.42
C GLY A 340 -9.59 9.37 15.24
N ASP A 341 -9.12 9.94 16.35
CA ASP A 341 -9.91 10.75 17.30
C ASP A 341 -10.61 11.92 16.58
N ILE A 342 -11.93 11.81 16.40
CA ILE A 342 -12.74 12.94 15.94
C ILE A 342 -13.32 13.63 17.18
N GLN A 343 -12.63 14.68 17.66
CA GLN A 343 -13.13 15.48 18.79
C GLN A 343 -14.54 16.02 18.50
N ASP A 344 -15.54 15.59 19.27
CA ASP A 344 -16.85 16.22 19.23
C ASP A 344 -16.75 17.65 19.81
N GLU A 345 -17.63 18.52 19.37
CA GLU A 345 -17.68 19.93 19.75
C GLU A 345 -17.98 20.13 21.26
N PHE A 346 -18.26 19.03 21.97
CA PHE A 346 -18.64 18.97 23.38
C PHE A 346 -17.67 18.15 24.25
N ASP A 347 -16.63 17.55 23.68
CA ASP A 347 -15.70 16.71 24.41
C ASP A 347 -14.59 17.55 25.08
N GLU A 348 -14.46 17.41 26.39
CA GLU A 348 -13.32 17.90 27.18
C GLU A 348 -12.43 16.71 27.58
N GLU A 349 -11.96 15.93 26.60
CA GLU A 349 -11.11 14.77 26.89
C GLU A 349 -9.63 15.16 27.05
N ARG A 350 -8.96 14.41 27.92
CA ARG A 350 -7.55 14.57 28.27
C ARG A 350 -6.73 13.67 27.33
N PRO A 351 -5.58 14.10 26.80
CA PRO A 351 -4.81 13.31 25.85
C PRO A 351 -4.51 11.89 26.33
N THR A 352 -4.50 10.94 25.41
CA THR A 352 -4.17 9.52 25.64
C THR A 352 -2.74 9.38 26.17
N ALA A 353 -1.78 10.17 25.67
CA ALA A 353 -0.44 10.30 26.21
C ALA A 353 -0.04 11.77 26.50
N GLU A 354 0.50 12.04 27.69
CA GLU A 354 1.06 13.34 28.08
C GLU A 354 2.55 13.21 28.41
N ASP A 355 3.40 14.06 27.84
CA ASP A 355 4.81 14.16 28.26
C ASP A 355 4.91 14.97 29.56
N ARG A 356 5.47 14.35 30.62
CA ARG A 356 5.73 14.99 31.91
C ARG A 356 7.20 15.41 32.08
N GLY A 357 8.03 15.20 31.07
CA GLY A 357 9.46 15.49 31.02
C GLY A 357 10.31 14.43 31.72
N ASP A 358 11.63 14.49 31.50
CA ASP A 358 12.62 13.55 32.06
C ASP A 358 12.34 12.06 31.73
N ASN A 359 11.86 11.79 30.50
CA ASN A 359 11.45 10.47 30.00
C ASN A 359 10.32 9.85 30.83
N VAL A 360 9.38 10.70 31.28
CA VAL A 360 8.21 10.29 32.04
C VAL A 360 6.95 10.67 31.27
N TYR A 361 6.11 9.69 30.99
CA TYR A 361 4.88 9.84 30.23
C TYR A 361 3.70 9.43 31.10
N SER A 362 2.58 10.14 31.00
CA SER A 362 1.32 9.78 31.63
C SER A 362 0.36 9.30 30.55
N VAL A 363 0.01 8.02 30.57
CA VAL A 363 -0.87 7.41 29.56
C VAL A 363 -2.22 7.02 30.15
N ASP A 364 -3.27 7.06 29.33
CA ASP A 364 -4.57 6.48 29.69
C ASP A 364 -4.39 4.97 29.92
N ALA A 365 -5.00 4.46 30.99
CA ALA A 365 -4.92 3.05 31.32
C ALA A 365 -5.68 2.14 30.35
N LYS A 366 -6.53 2.70 29.49
CA LYS A 366 -7.25 1.98 28.41
C LYS A 366 -6.41 1.75 27.17
N MET A 367 -5.33 2.51 26.97
CA MET A 367 -4.39 2.36 25.85
C MET A 367 -4.02 0.89 25.66
N LEU A 368 -4.04 0.43 24.40
CA LEU A 368 -3.71 -0.96 24.08
C LEU A 368 -2.20 -1.21 24.25
N LEU A 369 -1.81 -2.46 24.52
CA LEU A 369 -0.39 -2.82 24.62
C LEU A 369 0.34 -2.67 23.28
N GLU A 370 -0.36 -2.85 22.16
CA GLU A 370 0.16 -2.63 20.80
C GLU A 370 0.39 -1.14 20.54
N GLU A 371 -0.61 -0.30 20.85
CA GLU A 371 -0.50 1.17 20.77
C GLU A 371 0.63 1.71 21.67
N LEU A 372 0.86 1.08 22.84
CA LEU A 372 1.99 1.41 23.71
C LEU A 372 3.35 1.09 23.05
N GLU A 373 3.43 0.03 22.24
CA GLU A 373 4.62 -0.30 21.46
C GLU A 373 4.86 0.74 20.38
N ASP A 374 3.81 1.20 19.70
CA ASP A 374 3.91 2.18 18.62
C ASP A 374 4.28 3.58 19.14
N ILE A 375 3.68 4.04 20.25
CA ILE A 375 3.87 5.40 20.77
C ILE A 375 5.11 5.52 21.65
N LEU A 376 5.38 4.53 22.50
CA LEU A 376 6.44 4.59 23.52
C LEU A 376 7.57 3.58 23.30
N GLU A 377 7.57 2.85 22.19
CA GLU A 377 8.59 1.84 21.84
C GLU A 377 8.72 0.75 22.92
N ILE A 378 7.61 0.42 23.61
CA ILE A 378 7.56 -0.59 24.67
C ILE A 378 6.80 -1.84 24.22
N THR A 379 7.54 -2.88 23.84
CA THR A 379 6.94 -4.20 23.60
C THR A 379 6.59 -4.90 24.92
N ILE A 380 5.30 -5.17 25.14
CA ILE A 380 4.80 -6.02 26.22
C ILE A 380 3.90 -7.11 25.61
N GLU A 381 4.32 -8.36 25.70
CA GLU A 381 3.53 -9.51 25.25
C GLU A 381 2.73 -10.09 26.43
N ASP A 382 1.40 -10.08 26.32
CA ASP A 382 0.47 -10.75 27.25
C ASP A 382 -0.71 -11.36 26.47
N GLU A 383 -1.06 -12.62 26.75
CA GLU A 383 -2.15 -13.33 26.03
C GLU A 383 -3.53 -13.08 26.66
N ASP A 384 -3.59 -12.63 27.91
CA ASP A 384 -4.84 -12.52 28.67
C ASP A 384 -5.33 -11.06 28.77
N VAL A 385 -4.46 -10.09 28.51
CA VAL A 385 -4.70 -8.67 28.78
C VAL A 385 -4.25 -7.77 27.63
N ASP A 386 -5.18 -6.92 27.19
CA ASP A 386 -4.99 -6.10 25.99
C ASP A 386 -4.58 -4.64 26.30
N SER A 387 -4.83 -4.13 27.51
CA SER A 387 -4.58 -2.72 27.89
C SER A 387 -3.48 -2.54 28.93
N VAL A 388 -2.79 -1.39 28.88
CA VAL A 388 -1.71 -1.02 29.81
C VAL A 388 -2.16 -1.08 31.27
N GLY A 389 -3.37 -0.59 31.55
CA GLY A 389 -3.96 -0.60 32.89
C GLY A 389 -4.30 -2.01 33.38
N GLY A 390 -4.84 -2.85 32.51
CA GLY A 390 -5.10 -4.25 32.81
C GLY A 390 -3.80 -4.99 33.12
N TRP A 391 -2.79 -4.79 32.28
CA TRP A 391 -1.49 -5.44 32.43
C TRP A 391 -0.83 -5.04 33.76
N LEU A 392 -0.81 -3.74 34.07
CA LEU A 392 -0.27 -3.25 35.34
C LEU A 392 -1.04 -3.79 36.55
N TYR A 393 -2.37 -3.93 36.44
CA TYR A 393 -3.19 -4.53 37.48
C TYR A 393 -2.78 -5.98 37.75
N ASP A 394 -2.60 -6.79 36.70
CA ASP A 394 -2.20 -8.19 36.83
C ASP A 394 -0.80 -8.32 37.47
N GLN A 395 0.16 -7.50 37.04
CA GLN A 395 1.50 -7.46 37.63
C GLN A 395 1.51 -7.09 39.12
N ILE A 396 0.61 -6.19 39.55
CA ILE A 396 0.47 -5.80 40.96
C ILE A 396 -0.17 -6.94 41.77
N GLY A 397 -1.03 -7.76 41.15
CA GLY A 397 -1.67 -8.93 41.76
C GLY A 397 -2.53 -8.62 43.00
N SER A 398 -2.89 -7.36 43.20
CA SER A 398 -3.66 -6.87 44.35
C SER A 398 -4.39 -5.57 44.01
N GLU A 399 -5.29 -5.12 44.89
CA GLU A 399 -6.07 -3.89 44.67
C GLU A 399 -5.14 -2.68 44.44
N PRO A 400 -5.29 -1.96 43.30
CA PRO A 400 -4.35 -0.95 42.86
C PRO A 400 -4.40 0.28 43.76
N LYS A 401 -3.21 0.81 44.04
CA LYS A 401 -3.00 2.00 44.86
C LYS A 401 -1.98 2.90 44.17
N VAL A 402 -2.28 4.18 44.14
CA VAL A 402 -1.40 5.21 43.60
C VAL A 402 0.01 5.07 44.17
N GLY A 403 1.01 5.06 43.27
CA GLY A 403 2.42 4.89 43.58
C GLY A 403 2.92 3.44 43.65
N GLN A 404 2.05 2.43 43.49
CA GLN A 404 2.50 1.07 43.20
C GLN A 404 3.19 1.02 41.84
N MET A 405 4.13 0.08 41.68
CA MET A 405 4.94 -0.01 40.46
C MET A 405 5.12 -1.45 39.99
N ALA A 406 5.25 -1.61 38.68
CA ALA A 406 5.78 -2.79 38.02
C ALA A 406 6.92 -2.39 37.07
N ALA A 407 7.73 -3.37 36.65
CA ALA A 407 8.81 -3.13 35.70
C ALA A 407 8.74 -4.16 34.57
N ALA A 408 8.81 -3.69 33.33
CA ALA A 408 8.79 -4.51 32.12
C ALA A 408 9.58 -3.84 31.01
N ALA A 409 10.19 -4.65 30.14
CA ALA A 409 11.05 -4.19 29.04
C ALA A 409 12.16 -3.18 29.46
N GLY A 410 12.55 -3.18 30.74
CA GLY A 410 13.51 -2.22 31.29
C GLY A 410 12.91 -0.87 31.72
N ASN A 411 11.61 -0.65 31.51
CA ASN A 411 10.87 0.55 31.88
C ASN A 411 10.12 0.35 33.22
N PHE A 412 9.74 1.46 33.86
CA PHE A 412 8.96 1.42 35.11
C PHE A 412 7.55 1.97 34.89
N PHE A 413 6.55 1.24 35.35
CA PHE A 413 5.13 1.58 35.25
C PHE A 413 4.61 1.86 36.65
N TYR A 414 4.02 3.03 36.87
CA TYR A 414 3.48 3.46 38.15
C TYR A 414 1.99 3.71 38.03
N VAL A 415 1.24 3.30 39.04
CA VAL A 415 -0.17 3.69 39.17
C VAL A 415 -0.23 5.19 39.49
N GLU A 416 -0.69 6.01 38.54
CA GLU A 416 -0.85 7.46 38.74
C GLU A 416 -2.22 7.76 39.35
N GLU A 417 -3.27 7.24 38.74
CA GLU A 417 -4.66 7.50 39.10
C GLU A 417 -5.45 6.18 39.21
N VAL A 418 -6.36 6.11 40.18
CA VAL A 418 -7.22 4.96 40.43
C VAL A 418 -8.64 5.45 40.69
N GLU A 419 -9.61 4.83 40.03
CA GLU A 419 -11.03 5.00 40.34
C GLU A 419 -11.62 3.67 40.83
N GLY A 420 -11.96 3.63 42.13
CA GLY A 420 -12.39 2.38 42.77
C GLY A 420 -11.27 1.34 42.79
N ALA A 421 -11.45 0.25 42.04
CA ALA A 421 -10.46 -0.82 41.88
C ALA A 421 -9.78 -0.81 40.49
N ARG A 422 -10.04 0.22 39.67
CA ARG A 422 -9.52 0.33 38.31
C ARG A 422 -8.41 1.38 38.24
N ILE A 423 -7.32 1.05 37.56
CA ILE A 423 -6.27 2.03 37.22
C ILE A 423 -6.80 2.87 36.05
N THR A 424 -6.79 4.20 36.18
CA THR A 424 -7.29 5.13 35.15
C THR A 424 -6.17 5.82 34.40
N ARG A 425 -5.01 6.06 35.03
CA ARG A 425 -3.79 6.49 34.35
C ARG A 425 -2.56 5.77 34.87
N VAL A 426 -1.62 5.52 33.95
CA VAL A 426 -0.33 4.90 34.23
C VAL A 426 0.78 5.89 33.92
N LEU A 427 1.64 6.14 34.90
CA LEU A 427 2.84 6.94 34.73
C LEU A 427 3.99 6.00 34.36
N ILE A 428 4.55 6.18 33.17
CA ILE A 428 5.59 5.35 32.61
C ILE A 428 6.90 6.12 32.62
N LYS A 429 7.96 5.50 33.14
CA LYS A 429 9.31 6.03 33.07
C LYS A 429 10.15 5.17 32.16
N LEU A 430 10.54 5.74 31.02
CA LEU A 430 11.40 5.06 30.05
C LEU A 430 12.85 5.01 30.55
N ALA A 431 13.52 3.90 30.24
CA ALA A 431 14.95 3.73 30.45
C ALA A 431 15.82 4.24 29.29
N HIS A 432 15.20 4.56 28.15
CA HIS A 432 15.82 5.09 26.94
C HIS A 432 15.10 6.38 26.50
N GLU A 433 15.73 7.13 25.58
CA GLU A 433 15.06 8.20 24.83
C GLU A 433 14.36 7.55 23.63
N LEU A 434 13.15 8.02 23.30
CA LEU A 434 12.42 7.59 22.10
C LEU A 434 13.26 7.87 20.85
N THR A 435 13.23 6.95 19.89
CA THR A 435 13.91 7.14 18.61
C THR A 435 13.16 8.04 17.65
N GLU A 436 11.83 8.15 17.79
CA GLU A 436 10.97 9.01 16.98
C GLU A 436 10.17 10.01 17.83
N GLU A 437 9.82 11.17 17.24
CA GLU A 437 8.89 12.13 17.86
C GLU A 437 7.46 11.76 17.41
N HIS A 438 6.62 11.31 18.34
CA HIS A 438 5.23 10.95 18.07
C HIS A 438 4.30 12.14 18.34
N GLU A 439 3.50 12.55 17.35
CA GLU A 439 2.60 13.71 17.47
C GLU A 439 1.47 13.51 18.50
N GLU A 440 1.19 12.25 18.86
CA GLU A 440 0.16 11.85 19.84
C GLU A 440 0.56 12.14 21.30
N ILE A 441 1.84 12.47 21.54
CA ILE A 441 2.34 12.82 22.86
C ILE A 441 2.31 14.35 23.06
N VAL A 442 1.46 14.82 23.99
CA VAL A 442 1.18 16.26 24.22
C VAL A 442 1.96 16.87 25.39
#